data_AF-A0A529NVR6-F1
#
_entry.id   AF-A0A529NVR6-F1
#
_cell.length_a   1.000
_cell.length_b   1.000
_cell.length_c   1.000
_cell.angle_alpha   90.00
_cell.angle_beta   90.00
_cell.angle_gamma   90.00
#
_symmetry.space_group_name_H-M   'P 1'
#
loop_
_entity.id
_entity.type
_entity.pdbx_description
1 polymer ?
#
loop_
_entity_poly.entity_id
_entity_poly.type
_entity_poly.pdbx_seq_one_letter_code
_entity_poly.pdbx_strand_id
1 'polypeptide(L)'
;VYVAFDMRLAAEIAALLETHSAMGSDRPQSLTSSRMEADIEDVLLRLLKALRSPAETAVLGSSLLRELHYRVLIGPQGGAMIAALQQRGRSGRIVRSLAWLRENYSCEISVADLAREAGMSVPSYHVHFREMTGSSPMQYVKAMRLHEARLMIARKGTIAQAAASVGYASAAQFSRDFKRHFGRTASEEMNWVRRHLGELAWAE
;
A
#
# COMPACT_ATOMS: atom_id res chain seq x y z
N VAL A 1 -1.90 11.92 4.44
CA VAL A 1 -0.74 11.47 5.24
C VAL A 1 -0.35 10.08 4.75
N TYR A 2 0.94 9.83 4.47
CA TYR A 2 1.43 8.49 4.15
C TYR A 2 2.20 7.96 5.35
N VAL A 3 1.80 6.81 5.86
CA VAL A 3 2.52 6.12 6.94
C VAL A 3 3.04 4.82 6.35
N ALA A 4 4.36 4.69 6.27
CA ALA A 4 4.95 3.40 5.92
C ALA A 4 4.63 2.42 7.06
N PHE A 5 4.04 1.28 6.72
CA PHE A 5 3.76 0.24 7.70
C PHE A 5 5.06 -0.48 8.03
N ASP A 6 5.47 -0.43 9.30
CA ASP A 6 6.62 -1.18 9.80
C ASP A 6 6.20 -2.64 9.93
N MET A 7 6.72 -3.47 9.02
CA MET A 7 6.37 -4.89 8.93
C MET A 7 6.82 -5.69 10.16
N ARG A 8 7.91 -5.26 10.83
CA ARG A 8 8.40 -5.92 12.03
C ARG A 8 7.45 -5.63 13.20
N LEU A 9 7.11 -4.35 13.38
CA LEU A 9 6.15 -3.93 14.40
C LEU A 9 4.77 -4.59 14.17
N ALA A 10 4.34 -4.66 12.92
CA ALA A 10 3.10 -5.32 12.55
C ALA A 10 3.11 -6.82 12.89
N ALA A 11 4.20 -7.53 12.62
CA ALA A 11 4.36 -8.94 12.97
C ALA A 11 4.36 -9.17 14.48
N GLU A 12 5.03 -8.30 15.25
CA GLU A 12 5.02 -8.35 16.72
C GLU A 12 3.60 -8.19 17.29
N ILE A 13 2.82 -7.25 16.76
CA ILE A 13 1.42 -7.03 17.17
C ILE A 13 0.53 -8.21 16.74
N ALA A 14 0.72 -8.72 15.53
CA ALA A 14 -0.03 -9.86 15.01
C ALA A 14 0.15 -11.12 15.88
N ALA A 15 1.37 -11.42 16.33
CA ALA A 15 1.64 -12.55 17.22
C ALA A 15 0.94 -12.42 18.58
N LEU A 16 0.84 -11.20 19.12
CA LEU A 16 0.09 -10.93 20.35
C LEU A 16 -1.42 -11.12 20.16
N LEU A 17 -1.96 -10.70 19.01
CA LEU A 17 -3.39 -10.84 18.69
C LEU A 17 -3.83 -12.30 18.54
N GLU A 18 -3.01 -13.16 17.95
CA GLU A 18 -3.29 -14.60 17.83
C GLU A 18 -3.46 -15.27 19.19
N THR A 19 -2.63 -14.88 20.17
CA THR A 19 -2.69 -15.40 21.54
C THR A 19 -4.05 -15.10 22.20
N HIS A 20 -4.81 -14.12 21.69
CA HIS A 20 -6.07 -13.64 22.23
C HIS A 20 -7.29 -13.91 21.33
N SER A 21 -7.18 -14.78 20.31
CA SER A 21 -8.29 -15.32 19.49
C SER A 21 -9.23 -14.31 18.82
N ALA A 22 -8.74 -13.12 18.44
CA ALA A 22 -9.52 -12.12 17.71
C ALA A 22 -9.20 -12.14 16.21
N MET A 23 -9.51 -13.23 15.49
CA MET A 23 -9.18 -13.33 14.06
C MET A 23 -10.34 -13.87 13.23
N GLY A 24 -10.89 -13.02 12.35
CA GLY A 24 -11.78 -13.41 11.26
C GLY A 24 -11.00 -14.00 10.08
N SER A 25 -11.55 -15.05 9.46
CA SER A 25 -10.93 -15.86 8.40
C SER A 25 -11.01 -15.27 6.99
N ASP A 26 -10.95 -13.95 6.85
CA ASP A 26 -11.19 -13.34 5.55
C ASP A 26 -9.98 -13.49 4.61
N ARG A 27 -10.26 -13.69 3.32
CA ARG A 27 -9.21 -13.88 2.32
C ARG A 27 -8.38 -12.61 2.16
N PRO A 28 -7.04 -12.70 2.11
CA PRO A 28 -6.22 -11.53 1.96
C PRO A 28 -6.51 -10.81 0.64
N GLN A 29 -6.85 -9.52 0.72
CA GLN A 29 -6.99 -8.62 -0.42
C GLN A 29 -6.00 -7.48 -0.27
N SER A 30 -5.26 -7.19 -1.34
CA SER A 30 -4.25 -6.13 -1.37
C SER A 30 -4.68 -5.01 -2.31
N LEU A 31 -4.16 -3.79 -2.09
CA LEU A 31 -4.52 -2.58 -2.85
C LEU A 31 -6.01 -2.22 -2.80
N THR A 32 -6.66 -2.51 -1.67
CA THR A 32 -8.04 -2.08 -1.38
C THR A 32 -8.04 -0.86 -0.47
N SER A 33 -9.11 -0.07 -0.53
CA SER A 33 -9.34 1.06 0.37
C SER A 33 -10.62 0.83 1.14
N SER A 34 -10.60 1.14 2.42
CA SER A 34 -11.78 1.19 3.28
C SER A 34 -11.97 2.58 3.84
N ARG A 35 -13.12 2.79 4.48
CA ARG A 35 -13.36 4.00 5.26
C ARG A 35 -12.51 3.93 6.54
N MET A 36 -11.84 5.03 6.86
CA MET A 36 -11.10 5.15 8.12
C MET A 36 -12.09 5.16 9.30
N GLU A 37 -11.86 4.28 10.26
CA GLU A 37 -12.64 4.22 11.50
C GLU A 37 -12.26 5.35 12.47
N ALA A 38 -13.18 5.73 13.35
CA ALA A 38 -12.99 6.84 14.29
C ALA A 38 -11.76 6.66 15.18
N ASP A 39 -11.48 5.43 15.62
CA ASP A 39 -10.30 5.13 16.44
C ASP A 39 -8.99 5.30 15.68
N ILE A 40 -8.98 5.01 14.37
CA ILE A 40 -7.82 5.25 13.50
C ILE A 40 -7.65 6.77 13.26
N GLU A 41 -8.76 7.48 13.07
CA GLU A 41 -8.75 8.94 12.91
C GLU A 41 -8.20 9.65 14.15
N ASP A 42 -8.63 9.25 15.34
CA ASP A 42 -8.19 9.83 16.62
C ASP A 42 -6.68 9.63 16.85
N VAL A 43 -6.17 8.40 16.72
CA VAL A 43 -4.74 8.13 16.91
C VAL A 43 -3.89 8.83 15.85
N LEU A 44 -4.37 8.91 14.61
CA LEU A 44 -3.68 9.64 13.54
C LEU A 44 -3.62 11.14 13.87
N LEU A 45 -4.70 11.74 14.36
CA LEU A 45 -4.73 13.14 14.77
C LEU A 45 -3.75 13.40 15.93
N ARG A 46 -3.72 12.52 16.94
CA ARG A 46 -2.76 12.61 18.06
C ARG A 46 -1.32 12.50 17.57
N LEU A 47 -1.03 11.57 16.66
CA LEU A 47 0.29 11.42 16.06
C LEU A 47 0.71 12.68 15.30
N LEU A 48 -0.18 13.25 14.49
CA LEU A 48 0.10 14.49 13.74
C LEU A 48 0.32 15.69 14.65
N LYS A 49 -0.36 15.78 15.80
CA LYS A 49 -0.12 16.80 16.81
C LYS A 49 1.25 16.62 17.46
N ALA A 50 1.58 15.40 17.88
CA ALA A 50 2.87 15.08 18.49
C ALA A 50 4.05 15.41 17.56
N LEU A 51 3.93 15.16 16.25
CA LEU A 51 4.95 15.49 15.25
C LEU A 51 5.28 16.99 15.14
N ARG A 52 4.45 17.88 15.71
CA ARG A 52 4.72 19.32 15.75
C ARG A 52 5.60 19.73 16.94
N SER A 53 5.90 18.82 17.86
CA SER A 53 6.71 19.06 19.06
C SER A 53 7.80 17.98 19.18
N PRO A 54 9.09 18.35 19.16
CA PRO A 54 10.17 17.38 19.34
C PRO A 54 10.08 16.60 20.66
N ALA A 55 9.64 17.27 21.74
CA ALA A 55 9.47 16.65 23.04
C ALA A 55 8.32 15.62 23.04
N GLU A 56 7.17 15.97 22.47
CA GLU A 56 6.05 15.02 22.36
C GLU A 56 6.37 13.88 21.40
N THR A 57 7.07 14.15 20.29
CA THR A 57 7.51 13.11 19.36
C THR A 57 8.43 12.11 20.06
N ALA A 58 9.41 12.59 20.85
CA ALA A 58 10.36 11.74 21.55
C ALA A 58 9.69 10.86 22.63
N VAL A 59 8.65 11.37 23.29
CA VAL A 59 7.97 10.65 24.39
C VAL A 59 6.81 9.79 23.90
N LEU A 60 6.00 10.29 22.95
CA LEU A 60 4.73 9.70 22.53
C LEU A 60 4.77 9.09 21.11
N GLY A 61 5.74 9.46 20.27
CA GLY A 61 5.74 9.09 18.85
C GLY A 61 5.66 7.58 18.62
N SER A 62 6.52 6.81 19.30
CA SER A 62 6.57 5.35 19.15
C SER A 62 5.31 4.66 19.69
N SER A 63 4.72 5.13 20.79
CA SER A 63 3.49 4.54 21.35
C SER A 63 2.27 4.82 20.48
N LEU A 64 2.15 6.05 19.96
CA LEU A 64 1.10 6.42 19.01
C LEU A 64 1.23 5.66 17.69
N LEU A 65 2.45 5.47 17.18
CA LEU A 65 2.69 4.67 15.98
C LEU A 65 2.31 3.20 16.19
N ARG A 66 2.66 2.62 17.35
CA ARG A 66 2.27 1.25 17.71
C ARG A 66 0.76 1.09 17.83
N GLU A 67 0.08 2.05 18.46
CA GLU A 67 -1.38 2.06 18.54
C GLU A 67 -2.00 2.14 17.15
N LEU A 68 -1.51 3.01 16.27
CA LEU A 68 -1.99 3.11 14.89
C LEU A 68 -1.83 1.78 14.13
N HIS A 69 -0.70 1.09 14.27
CA HIS A 69 -0.51 -0.24 13.65
C HIS A 69 -1.53 -1.25 14.19
N TYR A 70 -1.73 -1.28 15.50
CA TYR A 70 -2.74 -2.16 16.12
C TYR A 70 -4.13 -1.88 15.56
N ARG A 71 -4.58 -0.62 15.55
CA ARG A 71 -5.91 -0.24 15.03
C ARG A 71 -6.10 -0.63 13.57
N VAL A 72 -5.07 -0.49 12.74
CA VAL A 72 -5.11 -0.94 11.34
C VAL A 72 -5.20 -2.48 11.25
N LEU A 73 -4.50 -3.21 12.11
CA LEU A 73 -4.48 -4.68 12.14
C LEU A 73 -5.75 -5.33 12.71
N ILE A 74 -6.53 -4.62 13.53
CA ILE A 74 -7.86 -5.09 13.98
C ILE A 74 -8.99 -4.54 13.13
N GLY A 75 -8.70 -3.57 12.25
CA GLY A 75 -9.67 -2.98 11.34
C GLY A 75 -10.08 -3.93 10.21
N PRO A 76 -10.93 -3.48 9.27
CA PRO A 76 -11.60 -4.37 8.33
C PRO A 76 -10.66 -5.05 7.31
N GLN A 77 -9.43 -4.56 7.14
CA GLN A 77 -8.39 -5.15 6.29
C GLN A 77 -7.29 -5.85 7.10
N GLY A 78 -7.40 -5.83 8.42
CA GLY A 78 -6.37 -6.31 9.33
C GLY A 78 -6.17 -7.83 9.29
N GLY A 79 -7.26 -8.60 9.17
CA GLY A 79 -7.22 -10.05 9.03
C GLY A 79 -6.39 -10.53 7.84
N ALA A 80 -6.56 -9.87 6.69
CA ALA A 80 -5.76 -10.10 5.49
C ALA A 80 -4.25 -9.86 5.73
N MET A 81 -3.92 -8.77 6.42
CA MET A 81 -2.54 -8.38 6.72
C MET A 81 -1.90 -9.36 7.71
N ILE A 82 -2.60 -9.73 8.78
CA ILE A 82 -2.13 -10.69 9.78
C ILE A 82 -1.93 -12.06 9.12
N ALA A 83 -2.90 -12.53 8.35
CA ALA A 83 -2.75 -13.76 7.58
C ALA A 83 -1.50 -13.69 6.68
N ALA A 84 -1.25 -12.60 5.97
CA ALA A 84 -0.05 -12.45 5.15
C ALA A 84 1.27 -12.48 5.98
N LEU A 85 1.27 -11.90 7.18
CA LEU A 85 2.43 -11.86 8.08
C LEU A 85 2.75 -13.23 8.71
N GLN A 86 1.73 -14.06 8.93
CA GLN A 86 1.84 -15.35 9.62
C GLN A 86 2.26 -16.51 8.71
N GLN A 87 2.19 -16.33 7.40
CA GLN A 87 2.33 -17.44 6.48
C GLN A 87 3.80 -17.81 6.20
N ARG A 88 4.28 -18.84 6.91
CA ARG A 88 5.51 -19.57 6.61
C ARG A 88 5.29 -20.54 5.44
N GLY A 89 6.28 -20.74 4.58
CA GLY A 89 6.20 -21.66 3.43
C GLY A 89 6.00 -20.98 2.07
N ARG A 90 5.15 -21.53 1.18
CA ARG A 90 4.95 -21.05 -0.20
C ARG A 90 4.46 -19.60 -0.26
N SER A 91 3.58 -19.19 0.66
CA SER A 91 3.09 -17.81 0.78
C SER A 91 4.21 -16.82 1.11
N GLY A 92 5.15 -17.20 1.99
CA GLY A 92 6.32 -16.38 2.30
C GLY A 92 7.22 -16.11 1.08
N ARG A 93 7.18 -16.98 0.06
CA ARG A 93 7.87 -16.75 -1.23
C ARG A 93 7.16 -15.68 -2.06
N ILE A 94 5.83 -15.70 -2.09
CA ILE A 94 5.05 -14.64 -2.74
C ILE A 94 5.21 -13.32 -1.98
N VAL A 95 5.26 -13.32 -0.63
CA VAL A 95 5.50 -12.10 0.16
C VAL A 95 6.84 -11.47 -0.20
N ARG A 96 7.91 -12.26 -0.34
CA ARG A 96 9.20 -11.76 -0.85
C ARG A 96 9.09 -11.21 -2.27
N SER A 97 8.34 -11.89 -3.13
CA SER A 97 8.08 -11.38 -4.48
C SER A 97 7.33 -10.05 -4.47
N LEU A 98 6.38 -9.84 -3.56
CA LEU A 98 5.68 -8.57 -3.38
C LEU A 98 6.61 -7.46 -2.86
N ALA A 99 7.50 -7.79 -1.92
CA ALA A 99 8.51 -6.84 -1.43
C ALA A 99 9.43 -6.40 -2.59
N TRP A 100 9.93 -7.36 -3.38
CA TRP A 100 10.74 -7.04 -4.56
C TRP A 100 9.97 -6.19 -5.57
N LEU A 101 8.71 -6.53 -5.85
CA LEU A 101 7.85 -5.73 -6.72
C LEU A 101 7.68 -4.30 -6.22
N ARG A 102 7.53 -4.08 -4.91
CA ARG A 102 7.40 -2.75 -4.31
C ARG A 102 8.66 -1.90 -4.48
N GLU A 103 9.82 -2.52 -4.58
CA GLU A 103 11.10 -1.82 -4.80
C GLU A 103 11.40 -1.61 -6.28
N ASN A 104 10.85 -2.45 -7.16
CA ASN A 104 11.23 -2.51 -8.58
C ASN A 104 10.08 -2.20 -9.54
N TYR A 105 8.93 -1.73 -9.05
CA TYR A 105 7.71 -1.61 -9.85
C TYR A 105 7.86 -0.74 -11.11
N SER A 106 8.77 0.23 -11.12
CA SER A 106 9.03 1.12 -12.24
C SER A 106 9.79 0.44 -13.39
N CYS A 107 10.46 -0.68 -13.13
CA CYS A 107 11.26 -1.42 -14.10
C CYS A 107 10.40 -2.37 -14.95
N GLU A 108 10.98 -2.95 -16.00
CA GLU A 108 10.33 -4.03 -16.74
C GLU A 108 10.20 -5.28 -15.84
N ILE A 109 9.00 -5.87 -15.80
CA ILE A 109 8.68 -6.98 -14.90
C ILE A 109 8.33 -8.22 -15.73
N SER A 110 9.09 -9.29 -15.50
CA SER A 110 8.86 -10.61 -16.09
C SER A 110 8.24 -11.55 -15.06
N VAL A 111 7.02 -12.02 -15.33
CA VAL A 111 6.34 -12.98 -14.45
C VAL A 111 7.10 -14.32 -14.39
N ALA A 112 7.78 -14.70 -15.47
CA ALA A 112 8.60 -15.90 -15.52
C ALA A 112 9.77 -15.82 -14.53
N ASP A 113 10.42 -14.65 -14.42
CA ASP A 113 11.52 -14.45 -13.49
C ASP A 113 11.05 -14.42 -12.04
N LEU A 114 9.92 -13.77 -11.76
CA LEU A 114 9.30 -13.80 -10.44
C LEU A 114 8.93 -15.23 -10.00
N ALA A 115 8.35 -16.01 -10.90
CA ALA A 115 8.01 -17.41 -10.63
C ALA A 115 9.26 -18.25 -10.35
N ARG A 116 10.32 -18.06 -11.15
CA ARG A 116 11.62 -18.72 -10.99
C ARG A 116 12.26 -18.38 -9.64
N GLU A 117 12.29 -17.11 -9.26
CA GLU A 117 12.83 -16.64 -7.97
C GLU A 117 12.01 -17.18 -6.78
N ALA A 118 10.69 -17.29 -6.94
CA ALA A 118 9.81 -17.93 -5.96
C ALA A 118 9.94 -19.48 -5.94
N GLY A 119 10.75 -20.08 -6.83
CA GLY A 119 10.88 -21.53 -6.97
C GLY A 119 9.56 -22.21 -7.34
N MET A 120 8.81 -21.60 -8.25
CA MET A 120 7.49 -22.05 -8.71
C MET A 120 7.43 -22.09 -10.24
N SER A 121 6.58 -22.96 -10.79
CA SER A 121 6.18 -22.84 -12.19
C SER A 121 5.29 -21.60 -12.38
N VAL A 122 5.28 -21.03 -13.59
CA VAL A 122 4.47 -19.84 -13.90
C VAL A 122 2.98 -20.03 -13.57
N PRO A 123 2.32 -21.16 -13.91
CA PRO A 123 0.92 -21.38 -13.52
C PRO A 123 0.71 -21.42 -12.01
N SER A 124 1.60 -22.10 -11.26
CA SER A 124 1.51 -22.17 -9.80
C SER A 124 1.72 -20.80 -9.16
N TYR A 125 2.66 -20.01 -9.68
CA TYR A 125 2.89 -18.64 -9.23
C TYR A 125 1.65 -17.77 -9.45
N HIS A 126 1.01 -17.82 -10.62
CA HIS A 126 -0.23 -17.08 -10.89
C HIS A 126 -1.34 -17.39 -9.90
N VAL A 127 -1.57 -18.68 -9.60
CA VAL A 127 -2.60 -19.12 -8.66
C VAL A 127 -2.32 -18.58 -7.27
N HIS A 128 -1.14 -18.85 -6.71
CA HIS A 128 -0.79 -18.43 -5.36
C HIS A 128 -0.70 -16.90 -5.21
N PHE A 129 -0.22 -16.20 -6.24
CA PHE A 129 -0.21 -14.74 -6.24
C PHE A 129 -1.64 -14.19 -6.19
N ARG A 130 -2.57 -14.75 -6.96
CA ARG A 130 -3.98 -14.32 -6.97
C ARG A 130 -4.69 -14.66 -5.68
N GLU A 131 -4.44 -15.82 -5.10
CA GLU A 131 -4.98 -16.21 -3.78
C GLU A 131 -4.60 -15.21 -2.70
N MET A 132 -3.37 -14.67 -2.77
CA MET A 132 -2.85 -13.77 -1.75
C MET A 132 -3.13 -12.29 -2.00
N THR A 133 -3.24 -11.87 -3.26
CA THR A 133 -3.41 -10.45 -3.61
C THR A 133 -4.79 -10.10 -4.16
N GLY A 134 -5.60 -11.10 -4.49
CA GLY A 134 -6.88 -10.95 -5.20
C GLY A 134 -6.74 -10.68 -6.71
N SER A 135 -5.53 -10.48 -7.25
CA SER A 135 -5.30 -10.09 -8.64
C SER A 135 -4.15 -10.86 -9.29
N SER A 136 -4.02 -10.80 -10.62
CA SER A 136 -2.86 -11.41 -11.29
C SER A 136 -1.62 -10.52 -11.13
N PRO A 137 -0.40 -11.07 -11.22
CA PRO A 137 0.84 -10.31 -11.02
C PRO A 137 0.92 -9.01 -11.81
N MET A 138 0.60 -9.05 -13.11
CA MET A 138 0.68 -7.85 -13.95
C MET A 138 -0.43 -6.82 -13.65
N GLN A 139 -1.61 -7.25 -13.22
CA GLN A 139 -2.65 -6.33 -12.78
C GLN A 139 -2.27 -5.67 -11.45
N TYR A 140 -1.62 -6.41 -10.55
CA TYR A 140 -1.09 -5.89 -9.30
C TYR A 140 0.00 -4.84 -9.53
N VAL A 141 0.98 -5.13 -10.37
CA VAL A 141 2.03 -4.15 -10.76
C VAL A 141 1.41 -2.90 -11.35
N LYS A 142 0.44 -3.06 -12.25
CA LYS A 142 -0.29 -1.93 -12.83
C LYS A 142 -0.98 -1.08 -11.76
N ALA A 143 -1.73 -1.71 -10.86
CA ALA A 143 -2.41 -1.01 -9.77
C ALA A 143 -1.41 -0.27 -8.88
N MET A 144 -0.32 -0.92 -8.47
CA MET A 144 0.75 -0.31 -7.67
C MET A 144 1.36 0.92 -8.36
N ARG A 145 1.71 0.82 -9.65
CA ARG A 145 2.21 1.96 -10.45
C ARG A 145 1.22 3.13 -10.46
N LEU A 146 -0.08 2.85 -10.63
CA LEU A 146 -1.12 3.88 -10.67
C LEU A 146 -1.32 4.54 -9.29
N HIS A 147 -1.27 3.77 -8.21
CA HIS A 147 -1.32 4.31 -6.85
C HIS A 147 -0.11 5.21 -6.53
N GLU A 148 1.10 4.79 -6.89
CA GLU A 148 2.31 5.61 -6.73
C GLU A 148 2.24 6.88 -7.59
N ALA A 149 1.78 6.78 -8.84
CA ALA A 149 1.60 7.95 -9.70
C ALA A 149 0.59 8.95 -9.11
N ARG A 150 -0.51 8.45 -8.53
CA ARG A 150 -1.50 9.28 -7.83
C ARG A 150 -0.87 10.03 -6.65
N LEU A 151 0.01 9.38 -5.89
CA LEU A 151 0.76 10.02 -4.80
C LEU A 151 1.72 11.09 -5.32
N MET A 152 2.43 10.83 -6.42
CA MET A 152 3.32 11.82 -7.05
C MET A 152 2.54 13.05 -7.54
N ILE A 153 1.39 12.85 -8.18
CA ILE A 153 0.49 13.94 -8.61
C ILE A 153 0.05 14.77 -7.39
N ALA A 154 -0.23 14.13 -6.26
CA ALA A 154 -0.62 14.84 -5.04
C ALA A 154 0.51 15.67 -4.42
N ARG A 155 1.78 15.34 -4.68
CA ARG A 155 2.99 15.99 -4.14
C ARG A 155 3.63 17.01 -5.09
N LYS A 156 2.84 17.69 -5.90
CA LYS A 156 3.29 18.64 -6.96
C LYS A 156 3.87 18.04 -8.25
N GLY A 157 3.79 16.72 -8.48
CA GLY A 157 4.27 16.13 -9.74
C GLY A 157 3.39 16.46 -10.94
N THR A 158 3.98 16.65 -12.12
CA THR A 158 3.20 16.65 -13.37
C THR A 158 2.73 15.24 -13.72
N ILE A 159 1.62 15.12 -14.44
CA ILE A 159 1.10 13.81 -14.88
C ILE A 159 2.13 13.06 -15.74
N ALA A 160 2.84 13.79 -16.61
CA ALA A 160 3.86 13.22 -17.49
C ALA A 160 5.05 12.66 -16.70
N GLN A 161 5.56 13.42 -15.73
CA GLN A 161 6.62 12.94 -14.83
C GLN A 161 6.15 11.75 -14.01
N ALA A 162 4.96 11.81 -13.42
CA ALA A 162 4.41 10.70 -12.63
C ALA A 162 4.32 9.41 -13.47
N ALA A 163 3.79 9.49 -14.69
CA ALA A 163 3.68 8.35 -15.59
C ALA A 163 5.06 7.74 -15.93
N ALA A 164 6.04 8.57 -16.27
CA ALA A 164 7.39 8.11 -16.59
C ALA A 164 8.07 7.47 -15.37
N SER A 165 7.99 8.11 -14.21
CA SER A 165 8.61 7.63 -12.97
C SER A 165 8.06 6.29 -12.49
N VAL A 166 6.80 5.96 -12.79
CA VAL A 166 6.21 4.66 -12.45
C VAL A 166 6.35 3.62 -13.56
N GLY A 167 7.12 3.88 -14.62
CA GLY A 167 7.47 2.89 -15.64
C GLY A 167 6.47 2.75 -16.80
N TYR A 168 5.67 3.78 -17.09
CA TYR A 168 4.87 3.82 -18.31
C TYR A 168 5.67 4.42 -19.48
N ALA A 169 5.79 3.67 -20.57
CA ALA A 169 6.40 4.15 -21.82
C ALA A 169 5.49 5.12 -22.61
N SER A 170 4.17 5.09 -22.37
CA SER A 170 3.20 5.90 -23.10
C SER A 170 2.22 6.60 -22.15
N ALA A 171 2.15 7.93 -22.25
CA ALA A 171 1.19 8.76 -21.53
C ALA A 171 -0.28 8.41 -21.89
N ALA A 172 -0.53 7.98 -23.12
CA ALA A 172 -1.86 7.54 -23.56
C ALA A 172 -2.28 6.22 -22.91
N GLN A 173 -1.33 5.29 -22.73
CA GLN A 173 -1.58 4.06 -21.99
C GLN A 173 -1.82 4.34 -20.51
N PHE A 174 -0.97 5.18 -19.90
CA PHE A 174 -1.13 5.63 -18.52
C PHE A 174 -2.51 6.24 -18.28
N SER A 175 -2.93 7.19 -19.12
CA SER A 175 -4.22 7.88 -18.96
C SER A 175 -5.42 6.92 -19.01
N ARG A 176 -5.39 5.95 -19.93
CA ARG A 176 -6.44 4.92 -20.04
C ARG A 176 -6.48 4.01 -18.81
N ASP A 177 -5.32 3.55 -18.37
CA ASP A 177 -5.21 2.68 -17.20
C ASP A 177 -5.61 3.42 -15.91
N PHE A 178 -5.19 4.67 -15.74
CA PHE A 178 -5.53 5.51 -14.61
C PHE A 178 -7.04 5.74 -14.50
N LYS A 179 -7.69 6.15 -15.61
CA LYS A 179 -9.14 6.37 -15.65
C LYS A 179 -9.90 5.07 -15.35
N ARG A 180 -9.45 3.94 -15.89
CA ARG A 180 -10.09 2.64 -15.64
C ARG A 180 -9.95 2.21 -14.17
N HIS A 181 -8.82 2.49 -13.53
CA HIS A 181 -8.56 2.09 -12.15
C HIS A 181 -9.23 2.98 -11.11
N PHE A 182 -9.19 4.30 -11.29
CA PHE A 182 -9.70 5.28 -10.31
C PHE A 182 -11.08 5.86 -10.65
N GLY A 183 -11.66 5.53 -11.80
CA GLY A 183 -12.95 6.08 -12.26
C GLY A 183 -12.89 7.53 -12.75
N ARG A 184 -11.74 8.20 -12.60
CA ARG A 184 -11.48 9.58 -13.06
C ARG A 184 -10.09 9.71 -13.67
N THR A 185 -9.90 10.69 -14.52
CA THR A 185 -8.62 10.98 -15.18
C THR A 185 -7.58 11.52 -14.21
N ALA A 186 -6.30 11.39 -14.55
CA ALA A 186 -5.20 11.96 -13.78
C ALA A 186 -5.30 13.50 -13.67
N SER A 187 -5.84 14.17 -14.70
CA SER A 187 -6.08 15.62 -14.67
C SER A 187 -7.20 16.00 -13.70
N GLU A 188 -8.30 15.25 -13.69
CA GLU A 188 -9.38 15.44 -12.70
C GLU A 188 -8.89 15.17 -11.28
N GLU A 189 -8.06 14.14 -11.08
CA GLU A 189 -7.40 13.86 -9.79
C GLU A 189 -6.52 15.03 -9.36
N MET A 190 -5.65 15.54 -10.23
CA MET A 190 -4.77 16.66 -9.93
C MET A 190 -5.57 17.91 -9.54
N ASN A 191 -6.64 18.22 -10.28
CA ASN A 191 -7.52 19.34 -9.98
C ASN A 191 -8.30 19.14 -8.68
N TRP A 192 -8.65 17.89 -8.34
CA TRP A 192 -9.29 17.57 -7.06
C TRP A 192 -8.33 17.77 -5.89
N VAL A 193 -7.09 17.26 -6.00
CA VAL A 193 -6.02 17.45 -5.01
C VAL A 193 -5.77 18.93 -4.77
N ARG A 194 -5.54 19.73 -5.82
CA ARG A 194 -5.30 21.18 -5.69
C ARG A 194 -6.41 21.90 -4.94
N ARG A 195 -7.67 21.57 -5.22
CA ARG A 195 -8.83 22.20 -4.57
C ARG A 195 -9.03 21.80 -3.12
N HIS A 196 -8.77 20.55 -2.75
CA HIS A 196 -9.14 20.01 -1.43
C HIS A 196 -7.97 19.91 -0.45
N LEU A 197 -6.74 19.85 -0.94
CA LEU A 197 -5.53 19.83 -0.11
C LEU A 197 -4.85 21.20 0.00
N GLY A 198 -5.42 22.24 -0.64
CA GLY A 198 -5.02 23.64 -0.53
C GLY A 198 -3.80 24.04 -1.39
N GLU A 199 -3.78 25.30 -1.83
CA GLU A 199 -2.64 25.96 -2.50
C GLU A 199 -1.38 26.08 -1.61
N LEU A 200 -1.49 25.82 -0.31
CA LEU A 200 -0.36 25.83 0.64
C LEU A 200 0.75 24.85 0.27
N ALA A 201 0.43 23.81 -0.51
CA ALA A 201 1.38 22.88 -1.08
C ALA A 201 1.68 23.20 -2.56
N TRP A 202 1.53 24.44 -3.05
CA TRP A 202 1.79 24.90 -4.42
C TRP A 202 2.32 26.35 -4.53
N ALA A 203 2.19 27.16 -3.49
CA ALA A 203 2.89 28.44 -3.36
C ALA A 203 4.34 28.21 -2.92
N GLU A 204 5.29 28.61 -3.76
CA GLU A 204 6.60 29.14 -3.34
C GLU A 204 6.49 30.66 -3.26
#